data_AF-A0A482RKU2-F1
#
_entry.id   AF-A0A482RKU2-F1
#
_cell.length_a   1.000
_cell.length_b   1.000
_cell.length_c   1.000
_cell.angle_alpha   90.00
_cell.angle_beta   90.00
_cell.angle_gamma   90.00
#
_symmetry.space_group_name_H-M   'P 1'
#
loop_
_entity.id
_entity.type
_entity.pdbx_description
1 polymer ?
#
loop_
_entity_poly.entity_id
_entity_poly.type
_entity_poly.pdbx_seq_one_letter_code
_entity_poly.pdbx_strand_id
1 'polypeptide(L)'
;MLSACMLSACAPHWRAVSVQIAQRIFLDNLEHDNLVEETVEQVYCLGCSKFLADRFIEGVCPLCNYEDARGDQCDKCGKLLNATELLSPKCKANKEHMVEKRTSQHMFLNLPKLEPALREWISASSTTGKWTENSIGITDGWLRSGLKPRCITRDLKWGTPVPMERFKDKVFYVWFDAPIGYISITANYTSQWEQWWMDPKHVQLYQFMGKDNIPFHTVIFPASLIGTGKDWTLLHHVSTTEYVRLPHARAYA
;
A
#
# COMPACT_ATOMS: atom_id res chain seq x y z
N MET A 1 2.48 -5.82 -8.29
CA MET A 1 3.44 -6.77 -8.92
C MET A 1 4.83 -6.18 -9.14
N LEU A 2 5.01 -4.85 -9.30
CA LEU A 2 6.34 -4.25 -9.51
C LEU A 2 7.32 -4.41 -8.32
N SER A 3 6.88 -4.19 -7.08
CA SER A 3 7.79 -4.26 -5.91
C SER A 3 8.26 -5.70 -5.58
N ALA A 4 7.43 -6.72 -5.81
CA ALA A 4 7.80 -8.12 -5.57
C ALA A 4 8.86 -8.66 -6.55
N CYS A 5 8.86 -8.19 -7.80
CA CYS A 5 9.85 -8.59 -8.80
C CYS A 5 11.23 -7.98 -8.52
N MET A 6 11.28 -6.74 -8.00
CA MET A 6 12.53 -6.02 -7.77
C MET A 6 13.35 -6.56 -6.60
N LEU A 7 12.73 -7.23 -5.63
CA LEU A 7 13.45 -7.73 -4.44
C LEU A 7 14.15 -9.08 -4.66
N SER A 8 13.69 -9.90 -5.63
CA SER A 8 14.12 -11.30 -5.79
C SER A 8 15.31 -11.48 -6.75
N ALA A 9 15.50 -10.55 -7.70
CA ALA A 9 16.43 -10.71 -8.82
C ALA A 9 17.57 -9.67 -8.90
N CYS A 10 17.62 -8.69 -8.00
CA CYS A 10 18.58 -7.58 -8.07
C CYS A 10 19.78 -7.76 -7.12
N ALA A 11 20.95 -7.29 -7.57
CA ALA A 11 22.21 -7.34 -6.83
C ALA A 11 22.10 -6.74 -5.41
N PRO A 12 22.90 -7.21 -4.42
CA PRO A 12 22.80 -6.79 -3.00
C PRO A 12 22.81 -5.28 -2.78
N HIS A 13 23.52 -4.54 -3.64
CA HIS A 13 23.60 -3.08 -3.60
C HIS A 13 22.27 -2.38 -3.87
N TRP A 14 21.49 -2.86 -4.86
CA TRP A 14 20.17 -2.31 -5.20
C TRP A 14 19.23 -2.31 -4.01
N ARG A 15 19.19 -3.46 -3.33
CA ARG A 15 18.33 -3.69 -2.17
C ARG A 15 18.70 -2.75 -1.03
N ALA A 16 19.99 -2.47 -0.83
CA ALA A 16 20.45 -1.55 0.21
C ALA A 16 19.94 -0.12 -0.02
N VAL A 17 20.05 0.41 -1.24
CA VAL A 17 19.61 1.77 -1.57
C VAL A 17 18.09 1.93 -1.40
N SER A 18 17.31 0.97 -1.90
CA SER A 18 15.85 0.98 -1.76
C SER A 18 15.41 0.95 -0.29
N VAL A 19 16.03 0.10 0.53
CA VAL A 19 15.75 0.01 1.97
C VAL A 19 16.08 1.33 2.66
N GLN A 20 17.24 1.92 2.39
CA GLN A 20 17.67 3.17 3.04
C GLN A 20 16.70 4.33 2.76
N ILE A 21 16.27 4.51 1.50
CA ILE A 21 15.36 5.61 1.14
C ILE A 21 13.98 5.41 1.77
N ALA A 22 13.42 4.20 1.72
CA ALA A 22 12.13 3.90 2.33
C ALA A 22 12.17 4.07 3.86
N GLN A 23 13.24 3.60 4.51
CA GLN A 23 13.44 3.80 5.94
C GLN A 23 13.61 5.28 6.29
N ARG A 24 14.31 6.06 5.48
CA ARG A 24 14.47 7.51 5.72
C ARG A 24 13.13 8.24 5.63
N ILE A 25 12.34 7.99 4.59
CA ILE A 25 10.98 8.58 4.45
C ILE A 25 10.10 8.19 5.63
N PHE A 26 10.16 6.94 6.07
CA PHE A 26 9.44 6.47 7.25
C PHE A 26 9.87 7.21 8.53
N LEU A 27 11.18 7.32 8.77
CA LEU A 27 11.72 8.00 9.96
C LEU A 27 11.39 9.50 9.95
N ASP A 28 11.47 10.18 8.80
CA ASP A 28 11.07 11.59 8.68
C ASP A 28 9.58 11.79 9.03
N ASN A 29 8.71 10.87 8.60
CA ASN A 29 7.29 10.90 8.98
C ASN A 29 7.07 10.61 10.47
N LEU A 30 7.89 9.74 11.06
CA LEU A 30 7.86 9.44 12.49
C LEU A 30 8.29 10.67 13.32
N GLU A 31 9.37 11.34 12.91
CA GLU A 31 9.90 12.56 13.54
C GLU A 31 8.90 13.72 13.50
N HIS A 32 8.03 13.76 12.49
CA HIS A 32 6.98 14.78 12.34
C HIS A 32 5.60 14.35 12.89
N ASP A 33 5.52 13.31 13.70
CA ASP A 33 4.27 12.79 14.28
C ASP A 33 3.18 12.47 13.23
N ASN A 34 3.58 12.07 12.03
CA ASN A 34 2.67 11.72 10.93
C ASN A 34 2.31 10.24 10.91
N LEU A 35 2.81 9.47 11.87
CA LEU A 35 2.53 8.05 12.04
C LEU A 35 1.81 7.79 13.35
N VAL A 36 0.87 6.83 13.34
CA VAL A 36 0.15 6.37 14.54
C VAL A 36 0.28 4.86 14.68
N GLU A 37 0.32 4.38 15.92
CA GLU A 37 0.32 2.95 16.23
C GLU A 37 -1.09 2.49 16.58
N GLU A 38 -1.53 1.43 15.91
CA GLU A 38 -2.79 0.77 16.24
C GLU A 38 -2.59 -0.75 16.32
N THR A 39 -3.45 -1.40 17.10
CA THR A 39 -3.48 -2.86 17.20
C THR A 39 -4.54 -3.41 16.27
N VAL A 40 -4.17 -4.38 15.44
CA VAL A 40 -5.07 -5.05 14.49
C VAL A 40 -5.25 -6.49 14.94
N GLU A 41 -6.50 -6.94 15.02
CA GLU A 41 -6.82 -8.36 15.20
C GLU A 41 -6.73 -9.08 13.86
N GLN A 42 -5.98 -10.18 13.81
CA GLN A 42 -5.78 -10.97 12.60
C GLN A 42 -5.80 -12.47 12.92
N VAL A 43 -6.09 -13.28 11.91
CA VAL A 43 -6.05 -14.74 12.05
C VAL A 43 -4.61 -15.23 11.93
N TYR A 44 -4.15 -15.94 12.95
CA TYR A 44 -2.82 -16.55 13.03
C TYR A 44 -2.94 -18.07 12.91
N CYS A 45 -2.09 -18.66 12.08
CA CYS A 45 -2.00 -20.12 11.94
C CYS A 45 -0.84 -20.65 12.76
N LEU A 46 -1.14 -21.49 13.76
CA LEU A 46 -0.13 -22.08 14.64
C LEU A 46 0.82 -23.00 13.88
N GLY A 47 0.28 -23.87 13.02
CA GLY A 47 1.08 -24.81 12.24
C GLY A 47 1.97 -24.14 11.19
N CYS A 48 1.54 -23.02 10.59
CA CYS A 48 2.38 -22.24 9.67
C CYS A 48 3.25 -21.20 10.39
N SER A 49 3.02 -20.97 11.69
CA SER A 49 3.66 -19.93 12.49
C SER A 49 3.66 -18.54 11.82
N LYS A 50 2.52 -18.13 11.27
CA LYS A 50 2.35 -16.83 10.59
C LYS A 50 0.91 -16.33 10.61
N PHE A 51 0.76 -15.01 10.49
CA PHE A 51 -0.52 -14.38 10.18
C PHE A 51 -0.96 -14.73 8.76
N LEU A 52 -2.26 -15.00 8.59
CA LEU A 52 -2.84 -15.37 7.31
C LEU A 52 -3.42 -14.13 6.61
N ALA A 53 -3.12 -13.99 5.32
CA ALA A 53 -3.86 -13.07 4.46
C ALA A 53 -5.23 -13.68 4.14
N ASP A 54 -6.24 -12.83 3.90
CA ASP A 54 -7.64 -13.23 3.68
C ASP A 54 -7.82 -14.36 2.67
N ARG A 55 -7.04 -14.34 1.57
CA ARG A 55 -7.05 -15.40 0.52
C ARG A 55 -6.62 -16.79 1.00
N PHE A 56 -5.96 -16.88 2.15
CA PHE A 56 -5.49 -18.13 2.75
C PHE A 56 -6.35 -18.55 3.95
N ILE A 57 -7.49 -17.89 4.13
CA ILE A 57 -8.47 -18.14 5.19
C ILE A 57 -9.77 -18.57 4.51
N GLU A 58 -10.29 -19.70 4.95
CA GLU A 58 -11.62 -20.19 4.60
C GLU A 58 -12.38 -20.43 5.90
N GLY A 59 -13.71 -20.43 5.85
CA GLY A 59 -14.52 -20.69 7.03
C GLY A 59 -16.01 -20.57 6.74
N VAL A 60 -16.81 -20.61 7.79
CA VAL A 60 -18.27 -20.53 7.67
C VAL A 60 -18.71 -19.07 7.71
N CYS A 61 -19.51 -18.66 6.72
CA CYS A 61 -20.06 -17.31 6.63
C CYS A 61 -21.01 -17.04 7.81
N PRO A 62 -20.80 -15.97 8.60
CA PRO A 62 -21.64 -15.65 9.76
C PRO A 62 -23.06 -15.22 9.40
N LEU A 63 -23.33 -14.91 8.13
CA LEU A 63 -24.63 -14.37 7.69
C LEU A 63 -25.54 -15.40 7.02
N CYS A 64 -24.97 -16.36 6.30
CA CYS A 64 -25.74 -17.34 5.52
C CYS A 64 -25.31 -18.80 5.74
N ASN A 65 -24.40 -19.04 6.70
CA ASN A 65 -23.87 -20.35 7.05
C ASN A 65 -23.25 -21.13 5.88
N TYR A 66 -22.74 -20.43 4.87
CA TYR A 66 -21.97 -21.06 3.79
C TYR A 66 -20.62 -21.54 4.32
N GLU A 67 -20.31 -22.83 4.19
CA GLU A 67 -19.16 -23.45 4.87
C GLU A 67 -17.79 -23.14 4.27
N ASP A 68 -17.75 -22.58 3.05
CA ASP A 68 -16.53 -22.33 2.29
C ASP A 68 -16.39 -20.85 1.91
N ALA A 69 -16.75 -19.95 2.83
CA ALA A 69 -16.57 -18.52 2.67
C ALA A 69 -15.10 -18.14 2.78
N ARG A 70 -14.65 -17.18 1.96
CA ARG A 70 -13.29 -16.66 1.99
C ARG A 70 -13.16 -15.56 3.04
N GLY A 71 -11.92 -15.29 3.47
CA GLY A 71 -11.63 -14.23 4.45
C GLY A 71 -12.05 -12.83 4.02
N ASP A 72 -12.21 -12.58 2.72
CA ASP A 72 -12.57 -11.28 2.13
C ASP A 72 -14.03 -11.20 1.66
N GLN A 73 -14.62 -12.32 1.26
CA GLN A 73 -15.95 -12.36 0.66
C GLN A 73 -16.62 -13.74 0.81
N CYS A 74 -17.93 -13.75 1.02
CA CYS A 74 -18.75 -14.95 0.85
C CYS A 74 -19.27 -15.04 -0.59
N ASP A 75 -18.87 -16.08 -1.33
CA ASP A 75 -19.28 -16.27 -2.72
C ASP A 75 -20.77 -16.67 -2.85
N LYS A 76 -21.40 -17.18 -1.78
CA LYS A 76 -22.84 -17.53 -1.78
C LYS A 76 -23.77 -16.33 -1.63
N CYS A 77 -23.50 -15.43 -0.69
CA CYS A 77 -24.36 -14.26 -0.45
C CYS A 77 -23.79 -12.95 -1.00
N GLY A 78 -22.59 -12.99 -1.59
CA GLY A 78 -21.91 -11.84 -2.19
C GLY A 78 -21.35 -10.82 -1.20
N LYS A 79 -21.55 -11.00 0.11
CA LYS A 79 -21.15 -10.03 1.14
C LYS A 79 -19.63 -10.03 1.35
N LEU A 80 -19.06 -8.83 1.47
CA LEU A 80 -17.69 -8.62 1.93
C LEU A 80 -17.59 -8.89 3.43
N LEU A 81 -16.59 -9.68 3.83
CA LEU A 81 -16.37 -10.12 5.21
C LEU A 81 -14.99 -9.67 5.68
N ASN A 82 -14.81 -9.55 6.98
CA ASN A 82 -13.47 -9.58 7.57
C ASN A 82 -13.13 -11.01 7.99
N ALA A 83 -11.89 -11.44 7.78
CA ALA A 83 -11.46 -12.78 8.14
C ALA A 83 -11.67 -13.14 9.63
N THR A 84 -11.62 -12.14 10.51
CA THR A 84 -11.89 -12.30 11.95
C THR A 84 -13.37 -12.55 12.26
N GLU A 85 -14.29 -12.29 11.32
CA GLU A 85 -15.73 -12.52 11.47
C GLU A 85 -16.17 -13.94 11.04
N LEU A 86 -15.30 -14.68 10.35
CA LEU A 86 -15.61 -16.04 9.93
C LEU A 86 -15.80 -16.96 11.15
N LEU A 87 -16.84 -17.79 11.07
CA LEU A 87 -17.10 -18.85 12.03
C LEU A 87 -16.23 -20.06 11.66
N SER A 88 -15.60 -20.70 12.64
CA SER A 88 -14.69 -21.84 12.42
C SER A 88 -13.65 -21.60 11.31
N PRO A 89 -12.83 -20.53 11.40
CA PRO A 89 -11.83 -20.24 10.38
C PRO A 89 -10.83 -21.40 10.26
N LYS A 90 -10.33 -21.64 9.05
CA LYS A 90 -9.35 -22.68 8.73
C LYS A 90 -8.26 -22.10 7.83
N CYS A 91 -7.06 -22.67 7.95
CA CYS A 91 -5.96 -22.33 7.06
C CYS A 91 -6.10 -23.09 5.73
N LYS A 92 -6.18 -22.36 4.61
CA LYS A 92 -6.25 -22.97 3.28
C LYS A 92 -5.01 -23.79 2.91
N ALA A 93 -3.86 -23.48 3.50
CA ALA A 93 -2.62 -24.21 3.26
C ALA A 93 -2.63 -25.62 3.89
N ASN A 94 -3.26 -25.75 5.07
CA ASN A 94 -3.52 -27.04 5.71
C ASN A 94 -4.72 -26.89 6.66
N LYS A 95 -5.81 -27.60 6.37
CA LYS A 95 -7.07 -27.52 7.12
C LYS A 95 -6.98 -28.12 8.53
N GLU A 96 -5.96 -28.92 8.82
CA GLU A 96 -5.70 -29.49 10.15
C GLU A 96 -5.01 -28.50 11.08
N HIS A 97 -4.44 -27.41 10.55
CA HIS A 97 -3.80 -26.41 11.38
C HIS A 97 -4.82 -25.66 12.22
N MET A 98 -4.57 -25.62 13.53
CA MET A 98 -5.28 -24.73 14.44
C MET A 98 -4.98 -23.26 14.08
N VAL A 99 -6.05 -22.48 13.98
CA VAL A 99 -5.98 -21.03 13.80
C VAL A 99 -6.61 -20.33 15.00
N GLU A 100 -6.08 -19.16 15.33
CA GLU A 100 -6.59 -18.33 16.42
C GLU A 100 -6.51 -16.86 16.05
N LYS A 101 -7.29 -16.03 16.74
CA LYS A 101 -7.20 -14.58 16.59
C LYS A 101 -6.06 -14.07 17.46
N ARG A 102 -5.14 -13.33 16.86
CA ARG A 102 -4.07 -12.64 17.58
C ARG A 102 -4.09 -11.17 17.25
N THR A 103 -3.74 -10.37 18.23
CA THR A 103 -3.51 -8.94 18.07
C THR A 103 -2.07 -8.71 17.61
N SER A 104 -1.91 -7.80 16.65
CA SER A 104 -0.62 -7.42 16.06
C SER A 104 -0.51 -5.90 16.04
N GLN A 105 0.59 -5.34 16.53
CA GLN A 105 0.84 -3.90 16.48
C GLN A 105 1.28 -3.49 15.07
N HIS A 106 0.76 -2.36 14.59
CA HIS A 106 1.03 -1.84 13.26
C HIS A 106 1.24 -0.33 13.27
N MET A 107 2.16 0.15 12.43
CA MET A 107 2.27 1.57 12.10
C MET A 107 1.29 1.93 10.98
N PHE A 108 0.67 3.10 11.11
CA PHE A 108 -0.25 3.70 10.15
C PHE A 108 0.23 5.09 9.78
N LEU A 109 0.14 5.43 8.49
CA LEU A 109 0.29 6.81 8.03
C LEU A 109 -0.99 7.59 8.35
N ASN A 110 -0.85 8.67 9.11
CA ASN A 110 -1.96 9.53 9.53
C ASN A 110 -2.38 10.46 8.39
N LEU A 111 -3.05 9.89 7.39
CA LEU A 111 -3.62 10.66 6.29
C LEU A 111 -4.56 11.80 6.72
N PRO A 112 -5.43 11.65 7.75
CA PRO A 112 -6.24 12.78 8.22
C PRO A 112 -5.41 14.02 8.59
N LYS A 113 -4.26 13.83 9.26
CA LYS A 113 -3.36 14.93 9.63
C LYS A 113 -2.72 15.58 8.39
N LEU A 114 -2.37 14.78 7.39
CA LEU A 114 -1.71 15.23 6.15
C LEU A 114 -2.69 15.78 5.11
N GLU A 115 -3.98 15.55 5.28
CA GLU A 115 -5.03 15.88 4.31
C GLU A 115 -5.07 17.36 3.90
N PRO A 116 -4.91 18.36 4.81
CA PRO A 116 -4.95 19.77 4.42
C PRO A 116 -3.88 20.14 3.38
N ALA A 117 -2.62 19.80 3.65
CA ALA A 117 -1.50 20.05 2.73
C ALA A 117 -1.63 19.24 1.43
N LEU A 118 -2.11 18.00 1.54
CA LEU A 118 -2.35 17.16 0.38
C LEU A 118 -3.44 17.74 -0.54
N ARG A 119 -4.54 18.26 0.02
CA ARG A 119 -5.62 18.91 -0.76
C ARG A 119 -5.14 20.14 -1.50
N GLU A 120 -4.34 20.97 -0.83
CA GLU A 120 -3.75 22.16 -1.44
C GLU A 120 -2.89 21.76 -2.66
N TRP A 121 -2.00 20.78 -2.48
CA TRP A 121 -1.18 20.26 -3.57
C TRP A 121 -2.01 19.64 -4.70
N ILE A 122 -3.00 18.79 -4.40
CA ILE A 122 -3.88 18.16 -5.41
C ILE A 122 -4.60 19.24 -6.23
N SER A 123 -5.15 20.27 -5.58
CA SER A 123 -5.88 21.34 -6.26
C SER A 123 -4.99 22.10 -7.25
N ALA A 124 -3.78 22.44 -6.84
CA ALA A 124 -2.82 23.14 -7.69
C ALA A 124 -2.29 22.24 -8.82
N SER A 125 -1.86 21.02 -8.48
CA SER A 125 -1.21 20.12 -9.43
C SER A 125 -2.16 19.54 -10.47
N SER A 126 -3.41 19.22 -10.10
CA SER A 126 -4.39 18.66 -11.02
C SER A 126 -4.73 19.62 -12.16
N THR A 127 -4.81 20.91 -11.84
CA THR A 127 -5.08 21.98 -12.80
C THR A 127 -3.84 22.29 -13.65
N THR A 128 -2.71 22.58 -13.00
CA THR A 128 -1.48 22.99 -13.70
C THR A 128 -0.91 21.88 -14.57
N GLY A 129 -0.89 20.65 -14.04
CA GLY A 129 -0.41 19.48 -14.74
C GLY A 129 -1.48 18.77 -15.57
N LYS A 130 -2.70 19.31 -15.70
CA LYS A 130 -3.76 18.77 -16.57
C LYS A 130 -3.99 17.27 -16.40
N TRP A 131 -4.31 16.84 -15.18
CA TRP A 131 -4.59 15.43 -14.90
C TRP A 131 -5.77 14.93 -15.73
N THR A 132 -5.77 13.66 -16.10
CA THR A 132 -6.90 13.06 -16.82
C THR A 132 -8.17 13.06 -15.95
N GLU A 133 -9.34 13.19 -16.58
CA GLU A 133 -10.62 13.33 -15.86
C GLU A 133 -10.90 12.16 -14.91
N ASN A 134 -10.55 10.93 -15.31
CA ASN A 134 -10.67 9.75 -14.44
C ASN A 134 -9.76 9.81 -13.21
N SER A 135 -8.54 10.37 -13.34
CA SER A 135 -7.63 10.61 -12.21
C SER A 135 -8.22 11.61 -11.21
N ILE A 136 -8.79 12.71 -11.71
CA ILE A 136 -9.45 13.73 -10.88
C ILE A 136 -10.65 13.10 -10.16
N GLY A 137 -11.55 12.45 -10.90
CA GLY A 137 -12.77 11.86 -10.34
C GLY A 137 -12.51 10.82 -9.25
N ILE A 138 -11.51 9.96 -9.43
CA ILE A 138 -11.13 8.94 -8.43
C ILE A 138 -10.47 9.60 -7.21
N THR A 139 -9.58 10.56 -7.42
CA THR A 139 -8.88 11.27 -6.32
C THR A 139 -9.89 12.06 -5.48
N ASP A 140 -10.81 12.78 -6.12
CA ASP A 140 -11.87 13.51 -5.42
C ASP A 140 -12.82 12.58 -4.67
N GLY A 141 -13.10 11.39 -5.21
CA GLY A 141 -13.88 10.36 -4.52
C GLY A 141 -13.26 9.92 -3.19
N TRP A 142 -11.93 9.75 -3.17
CA TRP A 142 -11.18 9.47 -1.95
C TRP A 142 -11.23 10.63 -0.96
N LEU A 143 -11.00 11.85 -1.44
CA LEU A 143 -11.04 13.06 -0.62
C LEU A 143 -12.44 13.32 -0.03
N ARG A 144 -13.51 13.17 -0.81
CA ARG A 144 -14.89 13.36 -0.32
C ARG A 144 -15.27 12.36 0.77
N SER A 145 -14.70 11.16 0.73
CA SER A 145 -14.98 10.10 1.71
C SER A 145 -14.29 10.32 3.07
N GLY A 146 -13.39 11.32 3.15
CA GLY A 146 -12.50 11.56 4.28
C GLY A 146 -11.34 10.56 4.32
N LEU A 147 -10.10 11.05 4.42
CA LEU A 147 -8.95 10.17 4.49
C LEU A 147 -8.84 9.54 5.88
N LYS A 148 -8.63 8.23 5.93
CA LYS A 148 -8.44 7.46 7.16
C LYS A 148 -6.97 7.05 7.30
N PRO A 149 -6.47 6.82 8.53
CA PRO A 149 -5.14 6.25 8.71
C PRO A 149 -4.97 4.97 7.88
N ARG A 150 -3.79 4.81 7.26
CA ARG A 150 -3.49 3.64 6.42
C ARG A 150 -2.33 2.84 6.99
N CYS A 151 -2.56 1.56 7.26
CA CYS A 151 -1.53 0.67 7.77
C CYS A 151 -0.38 0.49 6.76
N ILE A 152 0.83 0.87 7.16
CA ILE A 152 2.06 0.84 6.35
C ILE A 152 3.02 -0.29 6.74
N THR A 153 2.61 -1.21 7.61
CA THR A 153 3.44 -2.36 8.05
C THR A 153 2.71 -3.68 7.87
N ARG A 154 3.44 -4.80 7.72
CA ARG A 154 2.88 -6.14 7.55
C ARG A 154 3.71 -7.19 8.27
N ASP A 155 3.02 -8.21 8.78
CA ASP A 155 3.61 -9.42 9.35
C ASP A 155 4.06 -10.40 8.25
N LEU A 156 5.08 -9.99 7.49
CA LEU A 156 5.68 -10.78 6.43
C LEU A 156 7.19 -10.84 6.62
N LYS A 157 7.79 -11.97 6.24
CA LYS A 157 9.26 -12.12 6.21
C LYS A 157 9.91 -11.45 4.99
N TRP A 158 9.14 -11.25 3.91
CA TRP A 158 9.65 -10.71 2.65
C TRP A 158 9.15 -9.29 2.40
N GLY A 159 10.06 -8.34 2.44
CA GLY A 159 9.80 -6.92 2.22
C GLY A 159 10.92 -6.05 2.77
N THR A 160 10.73 -4.74 2.75
CA THR A 160 11.64 -3.75 3.36
C THR A 160 11.46 -3.76 4.88
N PRO A 161 12.51 -4.01 5.69
CA PRO A 161 12.38 -4.09 7.13
C PRO A 161 12.06 -2.72 7.76
N VAL A 162 11.21 -2.72 8.78
CA VAL A 162 10.85 -1.51 9.53
C VAL A 162 12.00 -1.16 10.48
N PRO A 163 12.51 0.09 10.51
CA PRO A 163 13.68 0.47 11.30
C PRO A 163 13.32 0.75 12.77
N MET A 164 12.63 -0.18 13.43
CA MET A 164 12.21 -0.06 14.82
C MET A 164 12.35 -1.40 15.52
N GLU A 165 12.96 -1.42 16.71
CA GLU A 165 13.23 -2.67 17.45
C GLU A 165 11.96 -3.49 17.72
N ARG A 166 10.85 -2.82 18.09
CA ARG A 166 9.56 -3.47 18.31
C ARG A 166 8.87 -3.99 17.04
N PHE A 167 9.39 -3.64 15.86
CA PHE A 167 8.90 -4.07 14.54
C PHE A 167 9.93 -4.94 13.78
N LYS A 168 10.93 -5.52 14.46
CA LYS A 168 12.01 -6.30 13.83
C LYS A 168 11.55 -7.45 12.93
N ASP A 169 10.41 -8.05 13.24
CA ASP A 169 9.82 -9.17 12.49
C ASP A 169 8.76 -8.71 11.46
N LYS A 170 8.70 -7.40 11.19
CA LYS A 170 7.74 -6.77 10.29
C LYS A 170 8.45 -6.07 9.14
N VAL A 171 7.72 -5.96 8.03
CA VAL A 171 8.16 -5.25 6.83
C VAL A 171 7.18 -4.15 6.49
N PHE A 172 7.61 -3.19 5.67
CA PHE A 172 6.71 -2.22 5.08
C PHE A 172 5.66 -2.89 4.20
N TYR A 173 4.47 -2.31 4.23
CA TYR A 173 3.42 -2.70 3.31
C TYR A 173 3.77 -2.22 1.90
N VAL A 174 3.57 -3.09 0.91
CA VAL A 174 3.94 -2.82 -0.49
C VAL A 174 3.33 -1.54 -1.06
N TRP A 175 2.14 -1.12 -0.59
CA TRP A 175 1.52 0.12 -1.06
C TRP A 175 2.12 1.39 -0.45
N PHE A 176 2.94 1.27 0.59
CA PHE A 176 3.76 2.35 1.12
C PHE A 176 5.09 2.45 0.36
N ASP A 177 5.82 1.34 0.21
CA ASP A 177 7.20 1.37 -0.31
C ASP A 177 7.32 1.17 -1.84
N ALA A 178 6.32 0.61 -2.53
CA ALA A 178 6.41 0.41 -3.98
C ALA A 178 6.60 1.71 -4.78
N PRO A 179 5.88 2.83 -4.49
CA PRO A 179 6.11 4.09 -5.18
C PRO A 179 7.47 4.72 -4.85
N ILE A 180 8.02 4.47 -3.65
CA ILE A 180 9.40 4.85 -3.28
C ILE A 180 10.42 4.13 -4.18
N GLY A 181 10.02 2.99 -4.75
CA GLY A 181 10.72 2.29 -5.82
C GLY A 181 11.23 3.21 -6.93
N TYR A 182 10.43 4.18 -7.40
CA TYR A 182 10.84 5.11 -8.46
C TYR A 182 12.09 5.93 -8.10
N ILE A 183 12.15 6.40 -6.85
CA ILE A 183 13.29 7.15 -6.31
C ILE A 183 14.50 6.23 -6.24
N SER A 184 14.32 5.02 -5.69
CA SER A 184 15.43 4.06 -5.55
C SER A 184 15.96 3.56 -6.90
N ILE A 185 15.10 3.42 -7.92
CA ILE A 185 15.52 3.08 -9.29
C ILE A 185 16.44 4.18 -9.82
N THR A 186 16.09 5.45 -9.60
CA THR A 186 16.89 6.59 -10.04
C THR A 186 18.20 6.69 -9.25
N ALA A 187 18.17 6.44 -7.95
CA ALA A 187 19.35 6.44 -7.07
C ALA A 187 20.37 5.36 -7.44
N ASN A 188 19.91 4.20 -7.92
CA ASN A 188 20.80 3.16 -8.44
C ASN A 188 21.33 3.47 -9.85
N TYR A 189 20.64 4.31 -10.62
CA TYR A 189 21.11 4.77 -11.92
C TYR A 189 22.16 5.88 -11.80
N THR A 190 22.01 6.80 -10.85
CA THR A 190 22.92 7.93 -10.66
C THR A 190 23.02 8.35 -9.20
N SER A 191 24.23 8.73 -8.76
CA SER A 191 24.46 9.32 -7.44
C SER A 191 23.81 10.69 -7.27
N GLN A 192 23.46 11.37 -8.37
CA GLN A 192 22.83 12.70 -8.39
C GLN A 192 21.30 12.62 -8.47
N TRP A 193 20.68 11.53 -7.99
CA TRP A 193 19.25 11.28 -8.11
C TRP A 193 18.38 12.34 -7.43
N GLU A 194 18.90 13.02 -6.40
CA GLU A 194 18.21 14.12 -5.71
C GLU A 194 17.92 15.29 -6.65
N GLN A 195 18.71 15.51 -7.72
CA GLN A 195 18.41 16.52 -8.74
C GLN A 195 17.11 16.23 -9.52
N TRP A 196 16.61 15.00 -9.47
CA TRP A 196 15.35 14.61 -10.09
C TRP A 196 14.20 14.58 -9.08
N TRP A 197 14.46 14.08 -7.87
CA TRP A 197 13.42 13.79 -6.88
C TRP A 197 13.32 14.82 -5.75
N MET A 198 14.25 15.77 -5.66
CA MET A 198 14.26 16.85 -4.67
C MET A 198 14.50 18.23 -5.31
N ASP A 199 14.02 18.41 -6.54
CA ASP A 199 14.07 19.69 -7.27
C ASP A 199 12.72 20.00 -7.96
N PRO A 200 11.64 20.23 -7.19
CA PRO A 200 10.31 20.48 -7.73
C PRO A 200 10.21 21.76 -8.57
N LYS A 201 11.23 22.64 -8.54
CA LYS A 201 11.24 23.89 -9.31
C LYS A 201 11.64 23.67 -10.77
N HIS A 202 12.51 22.70 -11.03
CA HIS A 202 13.03 22.43 -12.38
C HIS A 202 12.53 21.10 -12.96
N VAL A 203 11.95 20.23 -12.13
CA VAL A 203 11.47 18.91 -12.56
C VAL A 203 9.95 18.84 -12.59
N GLN A 204 9.42 18.42 -13.73
CA GLN A 204 8.00 18.06 -13.89
C GLN A 204 7.87 16.54 -13.96
N LEU A 205 7.28 15.94 -12.92
CA LEU A 205 7.09 14.48 -12.87
C LEU A 205 5.84 14.04 -13.63
N TYR A 206 6.02 13.21 -14.66
CA TYR A 206 4.95 12.58 -15.41
C TYR A 206 4.80 11.12 -15.01
N GLN A 207 3.58 10.67 -14.68
CA GLN A 207 3.30 9.28 -14.34
C GLN A 207 2.19 8.70 -15.22
N PHE A 208 2.47 7.53 -15.79
CA PHE A 208 1.54 6.77 -16.62
C PHE A 208 1.17 5.48 -15.90
N MET A 209 -0.13 5.22 -15.73
CA MET A 209 -0.59 4.04 -14.99
C MET A 209 -2.01 3.61 -15.37
N GLY A 210 -2.39 2.38 -15.02
CA GLY A 210 -3.80 1.98 -15.02
C GLY A 210 -4.56 2.61 -13.85
N LYS A 211 -5.87 2.83 -14.01
CA LYS A 211 -6.72 3.56 -13.03
C LYS A 211 -6.66 3.05 -11.59
N ASP A 212 -6.43 1.76 -11.37
CA ASP A 212 -6.37 1.18 -10.02
C ASP A 212 -5.18 1.71 -9.20
N ASN A 213 -4.17 2.28 -9.87
CA ASN A 213 -3.00 2.82 -9.20
C ASN A 213 -3.17 4.29 -8.76
N ILE A 214 -4.25 4.96 -9.18
CA ILE A 214 -4.46 6.41 -8.92
C ILE A 214 -4.32 6.75 -7.44
N PRO A 215 -5.05 6.09 -6.48
CA PRO A 215 -4.99 6.51 -5.08
C PRO A 215 -3.60 6.39 -4.47
N PHE A 216 -2.77 5.49 -4.97
CA PHE A 216 -1.40 5.34 -4.48
C PHE A 216 -0.50 6.49 -4.92
N HIS A 217 -0.76 7.08 -6.09
CA HIS A 217 0.07 8.13 -6.70
C HIS A 217 -0.48 9.55 -6.49
N THR A 218 -1.77 9.69 -6.20
CA THR A 218 -2.39 11.00 -5.91
C THR A 218 -2.70 11.22 -4.44
N VAL A 219 -2.67 10.17 -3.60
CA VAL A 219 -2.96 10.28 -2.17
C VAL A 219 -1.81 9.74 -1.32
N ILE A 220 -1.56 8.43 -1.35
CA ILE A 220 -0.67 7.78 -0.37
C ILE A 220 0.80 8.21 -0.53
N PHE A 221 1.34 8.13 -1.74
CA PHE A 221 2.74 8.49 -1.99
C PHE A 221 3.00 9.99 -1.81
N PRO A 222 2.22 10.92 -2.39
CA PRO A 222 2.40 12.34 -2.11
C PRO A 222 2.25 12.69 -0.63
N ALA A 223 1.28 12.11 0.09
CA ALA A 223 1.15 12.32 1.53
C ALA A 223 2.40 11.86 2.29
N SER A 224 2.97 10.70 1.91
CA SER A 224 4.20 10.19 2.52
C SER A 224 5.39 11.13 2.29
N LEU A 225 5.51 11.73 1.11
CA LEU A 225 6.57 12.68 0.78
C LEU A 225 6.36 14.05 1.45
N ILE A 226 5.15 14.61 1.37
CA ILE A 226 4.77 15.85 2.06
C ILE A 226 5.01 15.73 3.57
N GLY A 227 4.66 14.59 4.17
CA GLY A 227 4.86 14.33 5.59
C GLY A 227 6.32 14.29 6.04
N THR A 228 7.29 14.18 5.11
CA THR A 228 8.71 14.31 5.45
C THR A 228 9.15 15.75 5.69
N GLY A 229 8.34 16.76 5.35
CA GLY A 229 8.71 18.18 5.45
C GLY A 229 9.83 18.62 4.50
N LYS A 230 10.17 17.82 3.48
CA LYS A 230 11.21 18.10 2.50
C LYS A 230 10.61 18.46 1.13
N ASP A 231 11.40 19.18 0.33
CA ASP A 231 11.02 19.63 -1.02
C ASP A 231 11.16 18.51 -2.06
N TRP A 232 10.35 17.46 -1.93
CA TRP A 232 10.29 16.39 -2.92
C TRP A 232 9.65 16.86 -4.23
N THR A 233 10.15 16.36 -5.36
CA THR A 233 9.46 16.44 -6.65
C THR A 233 8.19 15.59 -6.57
N LEU A 234 7.04 16.25 -6.53
CA LEU A 234 5.73 15.61 -6.54
C LEU A 234 5.22 15.44 -7.98
N LEU A 235 4.22 14.58 -8.15
CA LEU A 235 3.54 14.34 -9.41
C LEU A 235 3.09 15.67 -10.03
N HIS A 236 3.51 15.96 -11.26
CA HIS A 236 3.02 17.09 -12.05
C HIS A 236 1.81 16.65 -12.87
N HIS A 237 1.98 15.66 -13.76
CA HIS A 237 0.93 15.15 -14.65
C HIS A 237 0.74 13.64 -14.47
N VAL A 238 -0.50 13.20 -14.27
CA VAL A 238 -0.88 11.78 -14.34
C VAL A 238 -1.74 11.51 -15.56
N SER A 239 -1.33 10.50 -16.33
CA SER A 239 -2.07 9.97 -17.46
C SER A 239 -2.53 8.55 -17.15
N THR A 240 -3.84 8.36 -17.05
CA THR A 240 -4.41 7.06 -16.69
C THR A 240 -5.28 6.44 -17.76
N THR A 241 -4.98 5.19 -18.09
CA THR A 241 -5.73 4.39 -19.06
C THR A 241 -6.80 3.54 -18.37
N GLU A 242 -7.93 3.38 -19.05
CA GLU A 242 -8.95 2.40 -18.69
C GLU A 242 -8.50 0.96 -19.01
N TYR A 243 -9.28 -0.03 -18.57
CA TYR A 243 -8.99 -1.42 -18.88
C TYR A 243 -9.07 -1.70 -20.38
N VAL A 244 -8.06 -2.41 -20.88
CA VAL A 244 -8.11 -3.00 -22.22
C VAL A 244 -9.08 -4.19 -22.17
N ARG A 245 -10.17 -4.10 -22.92
CA ARG A 245 -11.13 -5.20 -23.08
C ARG A 245 -10.77 -6.00 -24.32
N LEU A 246 -10.54 -7.30 -24.15
CA LEU A 246 -10.40 -8.23 -25.28
C LEU A 246 -11.80 -8.69 -25.72
N PRO A 247 -12.19 -8.50 -27.00
CA PRO A 247 -13.42 -9.07 -27.52
C PRO A 247 -13.40 -10.59 -27.37
N HIS A 248 -14.48 -11.17 -26.84
CA HIS A 248 -14.70 -12.62 -26.70
C HIS A 248 -13.95 -13.38 -25.58
N ALA A 249 -13.44 -12.72 -24.55
CA ALA A 249 -13.03 -13.43 -23.33
C ALA A 249 -14.27 -14.05 -22.65
N ARG A 250 -14.51 -15.36 -22.88
CA ARG A 250 -15.48 -16.13 -22.09
C ARG A 250 -14.99 -16.14 -20.65
N ALA A 251 -15.80 -15.62 -19.73
CA ALA A 251 -15.66 -15.91 -18.33
C ALA A 251 -15.85 -17.44 -18.18
N TYR A 252 -14.76 -18.16 -17.93
CA TYR A 252 -14.88 -19.52 -17.43
C TYR A 252 -15.30 -19.38 -15.97
N ALA A 253 -16.53 -19.81 -15.68
CA ALA A 253 -17.09 -19.91 -14.34
C ALA A 253 -16.37 -21.00 -13.53
#